data_AF-A0A0K0SST5-F1
#
_entry.id   AF-A0A0K0SST5-F1
#
_cell.length_a   1.000
_cell.length_b   1.000
_cell.length_c   1.000
_cell.angle_alpha   90.00
_cell.angle_beta   90.00
_cell.angle_gamma   90.00
#
_symmetry.space_group_name_H-M   'P 1'
#
loop_
_entity.id
_entity.type
_entity.pdbx_description
1 polymer ?
#
loop_
_entity_poly.entity_id
_entity_poly.type
_entity_poly.pdbx_seq_one_letter_code
_entity_poly.pdbx_strand_id
1 'polypeptide(L)' 'MSFDHLPVSQLIRILKAGLGFTLSRRTKCQSDIEQLDRVAKTSGAQITWIDPLSTKYAVGTIIKKPTKNGLFDCDL' A
#
# COMPACT_ATOMS: atom_id res chain seq x y z
N MET A 1 7.60 -12.05 4.90
CA MET A 1 8.45 -11.08 4.19
C MET A 1 7.58 -9.88 3.85
N SER A 2 7.98 -8.65 4.22
CA SER A 2 7.19 -7.44 3.92
C SER A 2 7.51 -6.98 2.49
N PHE A 3 6.48 -6.69 1.69
CA PHE A 3 6.61 -6.17 0.33
C PHE A 3 6.55 -4.63 0.29
N ASP A 4 6.54 -3.97 1.45
CA ASP A 4 6.33 -2.52 1.58
C ASP A 4 7.42 -1.68 0.89
N HIS A 5 8.63 -2.22 0.79
CA HIS A 5 9.79 -1.58 0.16
C HIS A 5 9.82 -1.75 -1.36
N LEU A 6 8.93 -2.58 -1.94
CA LEU A 6 8.89 -2.75 -3.39
C LEU A 6 8.17 -1.58 -4.07
N PRO A 7 8.65 -1.16 -5.25
CA PRO A 7 7.95 -0.19 -6.06
C PRO A 7 6.62 -0.77 -6.56
N VAL A 8 5.62 0.10 -6.75
CA VAL A 8 4.28 -0.25 -7.24
C VAL A 8 4.34 -1.04 -8.55
N SER A 9 5.28 -0.72 -9.44
CA SER A 9 5.49 -1.45 -10.70
C SER A 9 5.85 -2.93 -10.50
N GLN A 10 6.62 -3.27 -9.45
CA GLN A 10 6.92 -4.66 -9.11
C GLN A 10 5.73 -5.35 -8.45
N LEU A 11 5.03 -4.66 -7.55
CA LEU A 11 3.80 -5.18 -6.94
C LEU A 11 2.75 -5.53 -8.00
N ILE A 12 2.56 -4.67 -9.01
CA ILE A 12 1.69 -4.93 -10.16
C ILE A 12 2.12 -6.18 -10.94
N ARG A 13 3.43 -6.41 -11.13
CA ARG A 13 3.92 -7.63 -11.79
C ARG A 13 3.58 -8.88 -11.00
N ILE A 14 3.71 -8.84 -9.68
CA ILE A 14 3.37 -9.95 -8.79
C ILE A 14 1.86 -10.25 -8.89
N LEU A 15 1.00 -9.22 -8.82
CA LEU A 15 -0.45 -9.38 -8.99
C LEU A 15 -0.80 -9.97 -10.36
N LYS A 16 -0.21 -9.44 -11.44
CA LYS A 16 -0.42 -9.96 -12.79
C LYS A 16 -0.01 -11.42 -12.96
N ALA A 17 0.93 -11.92 -12.15
CA ALA A 17 1.29 -13.33 -12.09
C ALA A 17 0.29 -14.19 -11.30
N GLY A 18 -0.80 -13.61 -10.79
CA GLY A 18 -1.81 -14.28 -9.97
C GLY A 18 -1.38 -14.46 -8.51
N LEU A 19 -0.27 -13.84 -8.09
CA LEU A 19 0.27 -14.01 -6.75
C LEU A 19 -0.27 -12.91 -5.82
N GLY A 20 -0.83 -13.33 -4.70
CA GLY A 20 -1.24 -12.43 -3.63
C GLY A 20 -0.10 -12.05 -2.69
N PHE A 21 -0.27 -10.96 -1.96
CA PHE A 21 0.67 -10.52 -0.94
C PHE A 21 0.01 -9.65 0.13
N THR A 22 0.78 -9.33 1.15
CA THR A 22 0.37 -8.46 2.26
C THR A 22 1.14 -7.15 2.21
N LEU A 23 0.43 -6.02 2.32
CA LEU A 23 1.01 -4.67 2.31
C LEU A 23 0.46 -3.81 3.44
N SER A 24 1.29 -2.91 3.95
CA SER A 24 0.88 -1.90 4.92
C SER A 24 0.24 -0.72 4.20
N ARG A 25 -1.02 -0.41 4.52
CA ARG A 25 -1.79 0.63 3.80
C ARG A 25 -1.17 2.02 3.89
N ARG A 26 -0.39 2.30 4.95
CA ARG A 26 0.28 3.60 5.16
C ARG A 26 1.57 3.80 4.35
N THR A 27 2.11 2.76 3.71
CA THR A 27 3.37 2.86 2.95
C THR A 27 3.15 3.17 1.48
N LYS A 28 1.89 3.37 1.07
CA LYS A 28 1.47 3.61 -0.30
C LYS A 28 0.51 4.79 -0.36
N CYS A 29 0.54 5.48 -1.49
CA CYS A 29 -0.40 6.53 -1.78
C CYS A 29 -1.79 5.94 -2.03
N GLN A 30 -2.84 6.72 -1.80
CA GLN A 30 -4.20 6.25 -2.08
C GLN A 30 -4.40 5.87 -3.55
N SER A 31 -3.81 6.64 -4.47
CA SER A 31 -3.79 6.33 -5.90
C SER A 31 -3.12 4.98 -6.22
N ASP A 32 -2.00 4.68 -5.55
CA ASP A 32 -1.29 3.41 -5.71
C ASP A 32 -2.13 2.24 -5.18
N ILE A 33 -2.79 2.40 -4.03
CA ILE A 33 -3.67 1.40 -3.43
C ILE A 33 -4.82 1.09 -4.41
N GLU A 34 -5.48 2.11 -4.95
CA GLU A 34 -6.55 1.93 -5.94
C GLU A 34 -6.08 1.26 -7.23
N GLN A 35 -4.86 1.56 -7.66
CA GLN A 35 -4.25 0.91 -8.81
C GLN A 35 -3.97 -0.57 -8.53
N LEU A 36 -3.40 -0.88 -7.36
CA LEU A 36 -3.09 -2.25 -6.95
C LEU A 36 -4.36 -3.08 -6.77
N ASP A 37 -5.40 -2.54 -6.12
CA ASP A 37 -6.69 -3.22 -5.98
C ASP A 37 -7.35 -3.51 -7.34
N ARG A 38 -7.25 -2.58 -8.30
CA ARG A 38 -7.74 -2.81 -9.67
C ARG A 38 -7.00 -3.96 -10.34
N VAL A 39 -5.68 -3.97 -10.27
CA VAL A 39 -4.87 -5.04 -10.87
C VAL A 39 -5.13 -6.39 -10.20
N ALA A 40 -5.25 -6.42 -8.87
CA ALA A 40 -5.57 -7.62 -8.10
C ALA A 40 -6.91 -8.22 -8.54
N LYS A 41 -7.96 -7.40 -8.65
CA LYS A 41 -9.28 -7.83 -9.13
C LYS A 41 -9.23 -8.41 -10.55
N THR A 42 -8.51 -7.76 -11.47
CA THR A 42 -8.38 -8.23 -12.85
C THR A 42 -7.60 -9.55 -12.96
N SER A 43 -6.63 -9.76 -12.08
CA SER A 43 -5.76 -10.95 -12.09
C SER A 43 -6.29 -12.11 -11.23
N GLY A 44 -7.31 -11.88 -10.40
CA GLY A 44 -7.76 -12.84 -9.39
C GLY A 44 -6.81 -12.99 -8.20
N ALA A 45 -5.77 -12.16 -8.11
CA ALA A 45 -4.83 -12.14 -6.99
C ALA A 45 -5.45 -11.46 -5.76
N GLN A 46 -5.02 -11.88 -4.57
CA GLN A 46 -5.49 -11.31 -3.30
C GLN A 46 -4.46 -10.37 -2.69
N ILE A 47 -4.86 -9.14 -2.36
CA ILE A 47 -4.07 -8.25 -1.51
C ILE A 47 -4.66 -8.25 -0.11
N THR A 48 -3.83 -8.52 0.89
CA THR A 48 -4.18 -8.30 2.29
C THR A 48 -3.60 -6.98 2.75
N TRP A 49 -4.47 -6.04 3.11
CA TRP A 49 -4.06 -4.74 3.64
C TRP A 49 -3.93 -4.83 5.17
N ILE A 50 -2.75 -4.49 5.69
CA ILE A 50 -2.54 -4.29 7.12
C ILE A 50 -2.59 -2.79 7.39
N ASP A 51 -3.53 -2.40 8.24
CA ASP A 51 -3.51 -1.11 8.91
C ASP A 51 -2.82 -1.31 10.28
N PRO A 52 -1.56 -0.88 10.48
CA PRO A 52 -0.96 -0.92 11.79
C PRO A 52 -1.77 0.00 12.71
N LEU A 53 -2.63 -0.60 13.54
CA LEU A 53 -3.40 0.11 14.56
C LEU A 53 -2.41 0.79 15.52
N SER A 54 -2.43 2.12 15.50
CA SER A 54 -2.11 3.01 16.62
C SER A 54 -1.19 2.44 17.68
N THR A 55 0.12 2.44 17.45
CA THR A 55 1.08 2.47 18.54
C THR A 55 2.22 3.38 18.15
N LYS A 56 2.18 4.60 18.69
CA LYS A 56 3.26 5.57 18.88
C LYS A 56 4.67 5.13 18.43
N TYR A 57 4.90 5.00 17.13
CA TYR A 57 6.24 4.87 16.56
C TYR A 57 6.31 5.75 15.31
N ALA A 58 6.18 7.05 15.58
CA ALA A 58 6.88 8.05 14.80
C ALA A 58 8.38 7.85 15.06
N VAL A 59 9.01 6.92 14.34
CA VAL A 59 10.47 6.87 14.24
C VAL A 59 10.82 7.12 12.78
N GLY A 60 11.19 8.37 12.54
CA GLY A 60 11.98 8.75 11.38
C GLY A 60 11.19 8.94 10.09
N THR A 61 11.04 10.21 9.71
CA THR A 61 11.11 10.68 8.31
C THR A 61 9.77 10.96 7.63
N ILE A 62 9.55 12.28 7.47
CA ILE A 62 8.52 13.00 6.69
C ILE A 62 7.09 12.91 7.21
N ILE A 63 6.75 13.91 8.03
CA ILE A 63 5.37 14.29 8.35
C ILE A 63 4.75 14.90 7.07
N LYS A 64 4.28 14.08 6.14
CA LYS A 64 3.13 14.49 5.32
C LYS A 64 1.92 14.39 6.23
N LYS A 65 1.24 15.52 6.46
CA LYS A 65 0.09 15.62 7.36
C LYS A 65 -0.90 14.49 7.02
N PRO A 66 -1.31 13.65 7.97
CA PRO A 66 -2.39 12.70 7.73
C PRO A 66 -3.66 13.52 7.42
N THR A 67 -4.20 13.39 6.21
CA THR A 67 -5.58 13.81 5.94
C THR A 67 -6.50 13.01 6.87
N LYS A 68 -7.66 13.58 7.26
CA LYS A 68 -8.55 13.18 8.38
C LYS A 68 -8.95 11.68 8.47
N ASN A 69 -8.56 10.83 7.52
CA ASN A 69 -8.81 9.39 7.46
C ASN A 69 -7.54 8.49 7.54
N GLY A 70 -6.35 9.04 7.82
CA GLY A 70 -5.14 8.22 8.04
C GLY A 70 -4.48 7.65 6.77
N LEU A 71 -4.89 8.13 5.59
CA LEU A 71 -4.26 7.86 4.30
C LEU A 71 -3.32 9.02 3.93
N PHE A 72 -2.22 8.70 3.26
CA PHE A 72 -1.35 9.71 2.65
C PHE A 72 -1.93 10.10 1.29
N ASP A 73 -2.54 11.28 1.20
CA ASP A 73 -2.74 11.96 -0.08
C ASP A 73 -1.36 12.32 -0.64
N CYS A 74 -0.97 11.68 -1.74
CA CYS A 74 0.27 11.97 -2.45
C CYS A 74 0.08 13.01 -3.56
N ASP A 75 -0.97 13.81 -3.46
CA ASP A 75 -1.19 14.94 -4.36
C ASP A 75 -0.40 16.14 -3.81
N LEU A 76 0.78 16.36 -4.40
CA LEU A 76 1.48 17.64 -4.39
C LEU A 76 1.96 17.94 -5.82
#